data_AF-A0A7W8FR84-F1
#
_entry.id   AF-A0A7W8FR84-F1
#
_cell.length_a   1.000
_cell.length_b   1.000
_cell.length_c   1.000
_cell.angle_alpha   90.00
_cell.angle_beta   90.00
_cell.angle_gamma   90.00
#
_symmetry.space_group_name_H-M   'P 1'
#
loop_
_entity.id
_entity.type
_entity.pdbx_description
1 polymer ?
#
loop_
_entity_poly.entity_id
_entity_poly.type
_entity_poly.pdbx_seq_one_letter_code
_entity_poly.pdbx_strand_id
1 'polypeptide(L)'
;MAAVKGAAAAAVRDAETNAVDEVDEIWAKLQTENHVPPLVVKGITLLEPTKTQIDAWRAATTVEAGERALFGDQYDAVHELFDALPQHVWENFNVLYLKHMFGTTGEEQLGN
;
A
#
# COMPACT_ATOMS: atom_id res chain seq x y z
N MET A 1 1.46 18.99 58.64
CA MET A 1 2.20 18.65 57.39
C MET A 1 1.27 17.84 56.50
N ALA A 2 0.63 18.46 55.50
CA ALA A 2 -0.16 17.75 54.49
C ALA A 2 -0.21 18.58 53.21
N ALA A 3 0.85 18.50 52.39
CA ALA A 3 0.87 19.08 51.05
C ALA A 3 1.96 18.42 50.20
N VAL A 4 1.83 17.12 49.89
CA VAL A 4 2.73 16.44 48.91
C VAL A 4 1.95 15.58 47.90
N LYS A 5 0.64 15.36 48.06
CA LYS A 5 -0.13 14.48 47.13
C LYS A 5 -0.68 15.16 45.87
N GLY A 6 -0.58 16.48 45.73
CA GLY A 6 -1.19 17.22 44.59
C GLY A 6 -0.28 17.36 43.35
N ALA A 7 1.03 17.55 43.54
CA ALA A 7 1.95 17.83 42.44
C ALA A 7 2.31 16.59 41.60
N ALA A 8 2.41 15.43 42.24
CA ALA A 8 2.73 14.17 41.54
C ALA A 8 1.59 13.70 40.62
N ALA A 9 0.32 13.93 41.00
CA ALA A 9 -0.83 13.53 40.19
C ALA A 9 -1.05 14.45 38.97
N ALA A 10 -0.65 15.72 39.05
CA ALA A 10 -0.67 16.64 37.91
C ALA A 10 0.44 16.31 36.90
N ALA A 11 1.66 16.07 37.37
CA ALA A 11 2.80 15.71 36.51
C ALA A 11 2.61 14.37 35.77
N VAL A 12 1.93 13.40 36.38
CA VAL A 12 1.60 12.12 35.72
C VAL A 12 0.52 12.31 34.65
N ARG A 13 -0.47 13.18 34.89
CA ARG A 13 -1.51 13.51 33.91
C ARG A 13 -0.99 14.31 32.72
N ASP A 14 -0.06 15.23 32.94
CA ASP A 14 0.57 16.01 31.88
C ASP A 14 1.52 15.13 31.03
N ALA A 15 2.16 14.11 31.63
CA ALA A 15 2.96 13.12 30.90
C ALA A 15 2.10 12.15 30.08
N GLU A 16 0.94 11.72 30.60
CA GLU A 16 -0.01 10.87 29.85
C GLU A 16 -0.74 11.65 28.74
N THR A 17 -1.04 12.94 28.93
CA THR A 17 -1.77 13.74 27.93
C THR A 17 -0.89 14.14 26.74
N ASN A 18 0.41 14.38 26.95
CA ASN A 18 1.34 14.66 25.85
C ASN A 18 1.59 13.45 24.93
N ALA A 19 1.33 12.22 25.40
CA ALA A 19 1.49 11.00 24.59
C ALA A 19 0.28 10.69 23.69
N VAL A 20 -0.84 11.41 23.85
CA VAL A 20 -2.08 11.20 23.08
C VAL A 20 -2.27 12.28 22.00
N ASP A 21 -1.66 13.47 22.18
CA ASP A 21 -1.72 14.57 21.22
C ASP A 21 -0.63 14.51 20.14
N GLU A 22 0.48 13.80 20.38
CA GLU A 22 1.23 13.13 19.31
C GLU A 22 0.36 11.97 18.81
N VAL A 23 -0.63 12.27 17.96
CA VAL A 23 -1.05 11.29 16.95
C VAL A 23 0.22 10.95 16.19
N ASP A 24 0.87 9.86 16.63
CA ASP A 24 2.23 9.42 16.28
C ASP A 24 2.66 9.99 14.93
N GLU A 25 3.44 11.08 14.96
CA GLU A 25 3.79 11.84 13.74
C GLU A 25 4.49 10.92 12.73
N ILE A 26 5.18 9.89 13.22
CA ILE A 26 5.79 8.83 12.42
C ILE A 26 4.69 7.99 11.76
N TRP A 27 3.67 7.56 12.51
CA TRP A 27 2.53 6.85 11.94
C TRP A 27 1.82 7.66 10.86
N ALA A 28 1.52 8.94 11.10
CA ALA A 28 0.90 9.81 10.10
C ALA A 28 1.77 9.98 8.84
N LYS A 29 3.10 10.10 9.03
CA LYS A 29 4.06 10.15 7.92
C LYS A 29 4.05 8.85 7.11
N LEU A 30 4.03 7.69 7.76
CA LEU A 30 3.99 6.39 7.07
C LEU A 30 2.74 6.21 6.19
N GLN A 31 1.60 6.82 6.54
CA GLN A 31 0.37 6.74 5.75
C GLN A 31 0.37 7.65 4.50
N THR A 32 1.28 8.63 4.45
CA THR A 32 1.25 9.69 3.43
C THR A 32 2.51 9.71 2.56
N GLU A 33 3.64 9.28 3.10
CA GLU A 33 4.91 9.18 2.39
C GLU A 33 4.88 7.96 1.44
N ASN A 34 5.11 8.20 0.15
CA ASN A 34 5.09 7.19 -0.93
C ASN A 34 3.72 6.62 -1.32
N HIS A 35 2.62 7.26 -0.93
CA HIS A 35 1.29 6.87 -1.40
C HIS A 35 1.19 6.81 -2.93
N VAL A 36 0.70 5.69 -3.46
CA VAL A 36 0.51 5.51 -4.90
C VAL A 36 -0.94 5.86 -5.27
N PRO A 37 -1.17 6.85 -6.16
CA PRO A 37 -2.52 7.20 -6.58
C PRO A 37 -3.19 6.04 -7.34
N PRO A 38 -4.53 5.90 -7.27
CA PRO A 38 -5.24 4.88 -8.04
C PRO A 38 -4.96 4.95 -9.54
N LEU A 39 -4.85 3.79 -10.18
CA LEU A 39 -4.75 3.68 -11.63
C LEU A 39 -6.14 3.38 -12.21
N VAL A 40 -6.63 4.23 -13.11
CA VAL A 40 -7.95 4.04 -13.75
C VAL A 40 -7.78 3.64 -15.20
N VAL A 41 -8.31 2.47 -15.57
CA VAL A 41 -8.29 1.94 -16.94
C VAL A 41 -9.70 1.58 -17.35
N LYS A 42 -10.26 2.27 -18.35
CA LYS A 42 -11.61 2.00 -18.90
C LYS A 42 -12.72 1.91 -17.84
N GLY A 43 -12.59 2.65 -16.74
CA GLY A 43 -13.56 2.65 -15.63
C GLY A 43 -13.27 1.65 -14.51
N ILE A 44 -12.27 0.78 -14.68
CA ILE A 44 -11.73 -0.08 -13.62
C ILE A 44 -10.74 0.76 -12.80
N THR A 45 -10.98 0.87 -11.49
CA THR A 45 -10.07 1.52 -10.54
C THR A 45 -9.22 0.48 -9.84
N LEU A 46 -7.91 0.53 -10.05
CA LEU A 46 -6.92 -0.32 -9.38
C LEU A 46 -6.27 0.50 -8.28
N LEU A 47 -6.41 0.03 -7.05
CA LEU A 47 -5.86 0.68 -5.85
C LEU A 47 -4.43 0.19 -5.59
N GLU A 48 -3.69 0.96 -4.80
CA GLU A 48 -2.42 0.50 -4.23
C GLU A 48 -2.62 -0.82 -3.47
N PRO A 49 -1.88 -1.89 -3.78
CA PRO A 49 -2.07 -3.17 -3.12
C PRO A 49 -1.69 -3.12 -1.64
N THR A 50 -2.47 -3.80 -0.80
CA THR A 50 -2.13 -3.96 0.61
C THR A 50 -0.91 -4.88 0.81
N LYS A 51 -0.25 -4.79 1.98
CA LYS A 51 0.84 -5.70 2.35
C LYS A 51 0.47 -7.17 2.20
N THR A 52 -0.76 -7.55 2.58
CA THR A 52 -1.27 -8.93 2.45
C THR A 52 -1.37 -9.37 0.99
N GLN A 53 -1.84 -8.49 0.10
CA GLN A 53 -1.90 -8.78 -1.34
C GLN A 53 -0.50 -8.95 -1.93
N ILE A 54 0.46 -8.11 -1.53
CA ILE A 54 1.85 -8.24 -1.98
C ILE A 54 2.49 -9.55 -1.49
N ASP A 55 2.25 -9.95 -0.24
CA ASP A 55 2.76 -11.22 0.27
C ASP A 55 2.13 -12.41 -0.45
N ALA A 56 0.82 -12.37 -0.71
CA ALA A 56 0.12 -13.39 -1.48
C ALA A 56 0.64 -13.46 -2.93
N TRP A 57 0.87 -12.32 -3.58
CA TRP A 57 1.44 -12.26 -4.93
C TRP A 57 2.84 -12.87 -4.98
N ARG A 58 3.70 -12.54 -4.01
CA ARG A 58 5.07 -13.08 -3.92
C ARG A 58 5.12 -14.56 -3.59
N ALA A 59 4.13 -15.07 -2.87
CA ALA A 59 4.01 -16.49 -2.53
C ALA A 59 3.26 -17.31 -3.60
N ALA A 60 2.65 -16.67 -4.60
CA ALA A 60 1.86 -17.35 -5.61
C ALA A 60 2.73 -18.27 -6.47
N THR A 61 2.25 -19.49 -6.68
CA THR A 61 2.92 -20.50 -7.53
C THR A 61 2.37 -20.54 -8.95
N THR A 62 1.31 -19.78 -9.22
CA THR A 62 0.67 -19.66 -10.53
C THR A 62 0.43 -18.20 -10.87
N VAL A 63 0.38 -17.88 -12.17
CA VAL A 63 0.11 -16.54 -12.67
C VAL A 63 -1.27 -16.06 -12.21
N GLU A 64 -2.31 -16.88 -12.39
CA GLU A 64 -3.68 -16.58 -11.96
C GLU A 64 -3.77 -16.23 -10.46
N ALA A 65 -3.12 -17.01 -9.59
CA ALA A 65 -3.12 -16.70 -8.16
C ALA A 65 -2.40 -15.39 -7.85
N GLY A 66 -1.31 -15.11 -8.56
CA GLY A 66 -0.56 -13.86 -8.43
C GLY A 66 -1.38 -12.64 -8.88
N GLU A 67 -2.07 -12.76 -10.00
CA GLU A 67 -2.94 -11.71 -10.54
C GLU A 67 -4.16 -11.47 -9.66
N ARG A 68 -4.81 -12.54 -9.15
CA ARG A 68 -5.90 -12.39 -8.16
C ARG A 68 -5.43 -11.69 -6.90
N ALA A 69 -4.22 -11.98 -6.43
CA ALA A 69 -3.65 -11.28 -5.28
C ALA A 69 -3.47 -9.79 -5.56
N LEU A 70 -2.92 -9.43 -6.73
CA LEU A 70 -2.66 -8.03 -7.11
C LEU A 70 -3.94 -7.24 -7.40
N PHE A 71 -4.83 -7.76 -8.25
CA PHE A 71 -6.02 -7.04 -8.69
C PHE A 71 -7.20 -7.15 -7.72
N GLY A 72 -7.17 -8.14 -6.82
CA GLY A 72 -8.23 -8.37 -5.83
C GLY A 72 -9.60 -8.49 -6.49
N ASP A 73 -10.56 -7.71 -5.98
CA ASP A 73 -11.95 -7.69 -6.47
C ASP A 73 -12.06 -7.30 -7.96
N GLN A 74 -11.05 -6.61 -8.51
CA GLN A 74 -11.05 -6.18 -9.90
C GLN A 74 -10.52 -7.25 -10.87
N TYR A 75 -10.03 -8.40 -10.38
CA TYR A 75 -9.43 -9.45 -11.20
C TYR A 75 -10.32 -9.84 -12.39
N ASP A 76 -11.58 -10.18 -12.12
CA ASP A 76 -12.50 -10.64 -13.17
C ASP A 76 -12.78 -9.53 -14.20
N ALA A 77 -12.96 -8.29 -13.75
CA ALA A 77 -13.21 -7.14 -14.64
C ALA A 77 -11.99 -6.80 -15.51
N VAL A 78 -10.79 -6.95 -14.96
CA VAL A 78 -9.54 -6.76 -15.72
C VAL A 78 -9.43 -7.83 -16.80
N HIS A 79 -9.65 -9.11 -16.48
CA HIS A 79 -9.62 -10.19 -17.47
C HIS A 79 -10.70 -10.03 -18.54
N GLU A 80 -11.95 -9.69 -18.15
CA GLU A 80 -13.03 -9.42 -19.10
C GLU A 80 -12.67 -8.29 -20.10
N LEU A 81 -11.93 -7.27 -19.65
CA LEU A 81 -11.49 -6.17 -20.50
C LEU A 81 -10.42 -6.60 -21.52
N PHE A 82 -9.50 -7.50 -21.14
CA PHE A 82 -8.31 -7.81 -21.95
C PHE A 82 -8.39 -9.14 -22.72
N ASP A 83 -9.23 -10.10 -22.33
CA ASP A 83 -9.31 -11.44 -22.93
C ASP A 83 -9.60 -11.42 -24.45
N ALA A 84 -10.41 -10.47 -24.90
CA ALA A 84 -10.74 -10.30 -26.32
C ALA A 84 -9.72 -9.45 -27.10
N LEU A 85 -8.71 -8.90 -26.41
CA LEU A 85 -7.71 -8.02 -27.00
C LEU A 85 -6.43 -8.79 -27.38
N PRO A 86 -5.62 -8.26 -28.31
CA PRO A 86 -4.32 -8.86 -28.62
C PRO A 86 -3.39 -8.89 -27.39
N GLN A 87 -2.63 -9.98 -27.24
CA GLN A 87 -1.68 -10.21 -26.13
C GLN A 87 -0.76 -9.01 -25.80
N HIS A 88 -0.25 -8.30 -26.82
CA HIS A 88 0.65 -7.16 -26.56
C HIS A 88 -0.04 -6.00 -25.80
N VAL A 89 -1.38 -5.89 -25.88
CA VAL A 89 -2.14 -4.89 -25.13
C VAL A 89 -2.14 -5.23 -23.65
N TRP A 90 -2.31 -6.52 -23.32
CA TRP A 90 -2.17 -7.05 -21.96
C TRP A 90 -0.76 -6.83 -21.41
N GLU A 91 0.27 -7.12 -22.20
CA GLU A 91 1.67 -6.91 -21.81
C GLU A 91 1.97 -5.43 -21.52
N ASN A 92 1.50 -4.52 -22.37
CA ASN A 92 1.63 -3.08 -22.16
C ASN A 92 0.91 -2.62 -20.88
N PHE A 93 -0.30 -3.16 -20.61
CA PHE A 93 -1.01 -2.90 -19.38
C PHE A 93 -0.21 -3.37 -18.16
N ASN A 94 0.32 -4.58 -18.17
CA ASN A 94 1.11 -5.13 -17.07
C ASN A 94 2.36 -4.29 -16.78
N VAL A 95 3.11 -3.90 -17.82
CA VAL A 95 4.30 -3.05 -17.65
C VAL A 95 3.92 -1.70 -17.02
N LEU A 96 2.84 -1.08 -17.51
CA LEU A 96 2.35 0.19 -16.96
C LEU A 96 1.91 0.03 -15.51
N TYR A 97 1.10 -0.99 -15.21
CA TYR A 97 0.58 -1.28 -13.87
C TYR A 97 1.72 -1.49 -12.87
N LEU A 98 2.69 -2.36 -13.19
CA LEU A 98 3.82 -2.65 -12.31
C LEU A 98 4.69 -1.41 -12.07
N LYS A 99 4.96 -0.63 -13.13
CA LYS A 99 5.72 0.61 -13.01
C LYS A 99 4.98 1.65 -12.16
N HIS A 100 3.67 1.76 -12.31
CA HIS A 100 2.84 2.70 -11.56
C HIS A 100 2.76 2.32 -10.08
N MET A 101 2.53 1.04 -9.78
CA MET A 101 2.35 0.55 -8.41
C MET A 101 3.64 0.36 -7.62
N PHE A 102 4.75 0.07 -8.29
CA PHE A 102 5.99 -0.35 -7.62
C PHE A 102 7.24 0.45 -8.02
N GLY A 103 7.11 1.39 -8.96
CA GLY A 103 8.25 2.04 -9.59
C GLY A 103 8.99 1.10 -10.55
N THR A 104 9.91 1.66 -11.36
CA THR A 104 10.81 0.86 -12.19
C THR A 104 11.74 0.04 -11.31
N THR A 105 11.48 -1.26 -11.16
CA THR A 105 12.48 -2.26 -10.70
C THR A 105 13.58 -2.45 -11.76
N GLY A 106 14.40 -1.42 -12.05
CA GLY A 106 15.20 -1.48 -13.28
C GLY A 106 16.46 -0.66 -13.48
N GLU A 107 16.92 0.24 -12.60
CA GLU A 107 18.17 1.00 -12.90
C GLU A 107 19.24 1.10 -11.79
N GLU A 108 19.07 0.53 -10.59
CA GLU A 108 20.12 0.65 -9.54
C GLU A 108 20.60 -0.67 -8.90
N GLN A 109 20.24 -1.86 -9.39
CA GLN A 109 20.67 -3.09 -8.71
C GLN A 109 20.90 -4.34 -9.59
N LEU A 110 21.41 -4.16 -10.81
CA LEU A 110 22.09 -5.23 -11.57
C LEU A 110 23.41 -4.72 -12.18
N GLY A 111 24.22 -4.07 -11.34
CA GLY A 111 25.62 -3.78 -11.61
C GLY A 111 26.52 -4.77 -10.86
N ASN A 112 27.11 -5.68 -11.62
CA ASN A 112 28.11 -6.71 -11.29
C ASN A 112 27.58 -8.09 -10.85
#